data_AF-A0A183NFK2-F1
#
_entry.id   AF-A0A183NFK2-F1
#
_cell.length_a   1.000
_cell.length_b   1.000
_cell.length_c   1.000
_cell.angle_alpha   90.00
_cell.angle_beta   90.00
_cell.angle_gamma   90.00
#
_symmetry.space_group_name_H-M   'P 1'
#
loop_
_entity.id
_entity.type
_entity.pdbx_description
1 polymer ?
#
loop_
_entity_poly.entity_id
_entity_poly.type
_entity_poly.pdbx_seq_one_letter_code
_entity_poly.pdbx_strand_id
1 'polypeptide(L)'
;MSSSDSLALTRKQLLQTFGLNVPLKCDLRGDIESMTEFLIFSRIFSMDKDELNKYLVDSKSNHTIIKLQLSSSEFNKEIASECKALSFMINRLKLLIAAYGTLLLEDTPEWNQLTLIQQNCERLKHHEVNILRSSIENIQNILDNSYNVINNNLLSVSINRDSGNV
;
A
#
# COMPACT_ATOMS: atom_id res chain seq x y z
N MET A 1 11.03 0.75 12.64
CA MET A 1 11.82 -0.33 12.01
C MET A 1 12.19 -1.32 13.10
N SER A 2 12.17 -2.62 12.79
CA SER A 2 12.60 -3.63 13.76
C SER A 2 14.09 -3.48 14.04
N SER A 3 14.53 -3.68 15.28
CA SER A 3 15.96 -3.73 15.63
C SER A 3 16.67 -4.97 15.08
N SER A 4 15.91 -6.01 14.72
CA SER A 4 16.43 -7.23 14.11
C SER A 4 16.67 -7.13 12.59
N ASP A 5 16.23 -6.03 11.97
CA ASP A 5 16.40 -5.81 10.54
C ASP A 5 17.79 -5.22 10.25
N SER A 6 18.61 -5.98 9.52
CA SER A 6 19.98 -5.57 9.15
C SER A 6 20.03 -4.33 8.27
N LEU A 7 18.93 -3.96 7.62
CA LEU A 7 18.81 -2.76 6.77
C LEU A 7 18.03 -1.63 7.46
N ALA A 8 17.71 -1.76 8.75
CA ALA A 8 16.86 -0.81 9.49
C ALA A 8 17.38 0.62 9.45
N LEU A 9 18.70 0.82 9.56
CA LEU A 9 19.35 2.13 9.53
C LEU A 9 19.14 2.81 8.17
N THR A 10 19.45 2.07 7.10
CA THR A 10 19.34 2.53 5.70
C THR A 10 17.90 2.90 5.35
N ARG A 11 16.93 2.05 5.72
CA ARG A 11 15.50 2.31 5.53
C ARG A 11 15.05 3.55 6.30
N LYS A 12 15.47 3.67 7.57
CA LYS A 12 15.14 4.83 8.41
C LYS A 12 15.69 6.11 7.80
N GLN A 13 16.94 6.12 7.35
CA GLN A 13 17.55 7.29 6.73
C GLN A 13 16.78 7.72 5.48
N LEU A 14 16.46 6.78 4.59
CA LEU A 14 15.72 7.09 3.36
C LEU A 14 14.30 7.61 3.66
N LEU A 15 13.59 7.04 4.64
CA LEU A 15 12.29 7.55 5.08
C LEU A 15 12.37 8.98 5.61
N GLN A 16 13.39 9.26 6.43
CA GLN A 16 13.62 10.60 6.99
C GLN A 16 13.94 11.62 5.90
N THR A 17 14.67 11.23 4.84
CA THR A 17 14.88 12.08 3.66
C THR A 17 13.56 12.56 3.06
N PHE A 18 12.50 11.74 3.07
CA PHE A 18 11.18 12.12 2.54
C PHE A 18 10.24 12.79 3.56
N GLY A 19 10.74 13.06 4.76
CA GLY A 19 9.97 13.67 5.85
C GLY A 19 9.11 12.68 6.63
N LEU A 20 9.31 11.37 6.47
CA LEU A 20 8.53 10.34 7.15
C LEU A 20 9.17 9.96 8.49
N ASN A 21 8.31 9.88 9.51
CA ASN A 21 8.71 9.45 10.84
C ASN A 21 8.87 7.93 10.93
N VAL A 22 9.73 7.47 11.85
CA VAL A 22 9.89 6.06 12.20
C VAL A 22 9.78 5.92 13.72
N PRO A 23 8.74 5.24 14.26
CA PRO A 23 7.69 4.50 13.55
C PRO A 23 6.77 5.40 12.72
N LEU A 24 6.28 4.89 11.59
CA LEU A 24 5.33 5.60 10.74
C LEU A 24 4.01 5.75 11.48
N LYS A 25 3.46 6.96 11.44
CA LYS A 25 2.06 7.25 11.75
C LYS A 25 1.47 7.93 10.52
N CYS A 26 0.50 7.28 9.89
CA CYS A 26 -0.23 7.81 8.75
C CYS A 26 -1.73 7.77 9.02
N ASP A 27 -2.46 8.70 8.44
CA ASP A 27 -3.92 8.81 8.54
C ASP A 27 -4.56 8.20 7.27
N LEU A 28 -5.34 7.14 7.43
CA LEU A 28 -6.03 6.49 6.32
C LEU A 28 -7.50 6.90 6.35
N ARG A 29 -8.01 7.32 5.19
CA ARG A 29 -9.39 7.82 5.05
C ARG A 29 -10.24 7.03 4.08
N GLY A 30 -9.65 6.00 3.46
CA GLY A 30 -10.31 5.10 2.51
C GLY A 30 -10.15 5.54 1.06
N ASP A 31 -9.72 6.77 0.81
CA ASP A 31 -9.30 7.26 -0.50
C ASP A 31 -7.81 6.99 -0.78
N ILE A 32 -7.42 7.06 -2.05
CA ILE A 32 -6.06 6.75 -2.51
C ILE A 32 -5.04 7.81 -2.06
N GLU A 33 -5.46 9.07 -1.98
CA GLU A 33 -4.62 10.22 -1.63
C GLU A 33 -4.06 10.07 -0.20
N SER A 34 -4.90 9.62 0.74
CA SER A 34 -4.54 9.34 2.13
C SER A 34 -3.47 8.25 2.26
N MET A 35 -3.25 7.42 1.23
CA MET A 35 -2.33 6.29 1.27
C MET A 35 -0.88 6.65 0.91
N THR A 36 -0.62 7.90 0.52
CA THR A 36 0.68 8.37 0.02
C THR A 36 1.86 7.97 0.92
N GLU A 37 1.77 8.25 2.22
CA GLU A 37 2.86 7.94 3.16
C GLU A 37 3.02 6.43 3.37
N PHE A 38 1.91 5.69 3.34
CA PHE A 38 1.91 4.25 3.50
C PHE A 38 2.51 3.55 2.27
N LEU A 39 2.31 4.10 1.05
CA LEU A 39 2.95 3.64 -0.18
C LEU A 39 4.47 3.82 -0.12
N ILE A 40 4.93 5.05 0.16
CA ILE A 40 6.37 5.35 0.27
C ILE A 40 7.02 4.42 1.31
N PHE A 41 6.39 4.30 2.48
CA PHE A 41 6.89 3.43 3.54
C PHE A 41 6.97 1.98 3.11
N SER A 42 5.90 1.42 2.55
CA SER A 42 5.82 0.01 2.20
C SER A 42 6.81 -0.37 1.10
N ARG A 43 7.03 0.52 0.13
CA ARG A 43 8.07 0.38 -0.90
C ARG A 43 9.45 0.31 -0.27
N ILE A 44 9.85 1.33 0.51
CA ILE A 44 11.17 1.35 1.19
C ILE A 44 11.34 0.17 2.15
N PHE A 45 10.28 -0.21 2.85
CA PHE A 45 10.30 -1.33 3.78
C PHE A 45 10.57 -2.67 3.08
N SER A 46 10.08 -2.82 1.85
CA SER A 46 10.16 -4.07 1.10
C SER A 46 11.44 -4.24 0.30
N MET A 47 12.11 -3.12 -0.03
CA MET A 47 13.35 -3.07 -0.80
C MET A 47 14.47 -3.92 -0.18
N ASP A 48 15.26 -4.53 -1.06
CA ASP A 48 16.52 -5.16 -0.68
C ASP A 48 17.65 -4.13 -0.55
N LYS A 49 18.87 -4.62 -0.31
CA LYS A 49 20.05 -3.76 -0.11
C LYS A 49 20.40 -2.95 -1.35
N ASP A 50 20.28 -3.54 -2.54
CA ASP A 50 20.74 -2.93 -3.79
C ASP A 50 19.74 -1.86 -4.24
N GLU A 51 18.43 -2.14 -4.13
CA GLU A 51 17.38 -1.14 -4.33
C GLU A 51 17.56 0.04 -3.36
N LEU A 52 17.74 -0.21 -2.06
CA LEU A 52 17.93 0.86 -1.08
C LEU A 52 19.14 1.74 -1.39
N ASN A 53 20.27 1.13 -1.77
CA ASN A 53 21.48 1.87 -2.10
C ASN A 53 21.28 2.75 -3.34
N LYS A 54 20.60 2.24 -4.38
CA LYS A 54 20.24 3.01 -5.57
C LYS A 54 19.41 4.25 -5.18
N TYR A 55 18.32 4.04 -4.45
CA TYR A 55 17.44 5.14 -4.02
C TYR A 55 18.12 6.14 -3.07
N LEU A 56 19.09 5.70 -2.25
CA LEU A 56 19.89 6.60 -1.41
C LEU A 56 20.85 7.47 -2.21
N VAL A 57 21.42 6.96 -3.30
CA VAL A 57 22.27 7.75 -4.20
C VAL A 57 21.40 8.74 -4.98
N ASP A 58 20.31 8.26 -5.58
CA ASP A 58 19.44 9.06 -6.44
C ASP A 58 18.69 10.15 -5.66
N SER A 59 18.30 9.88 -4.41
CA SER A 59 17.61 10.88 -3.57
C SER A 59 18.48 12.08 -3.19
N LYS A 60 19.82 11.98 -3.26
CA LYS A 60 20.71 13.12 -3.02
C LYS A 60 20.70 14.14 -4.15
N SER A 61 20.48 13.68 -5.39
CA SER A 61 20.45 14.53 -6.59
C SER A 61 19.03 14.90 -7.02
N ASN A 62 18.05 14.02 -6.82
CA ASN A 62 16.70 14.13 -7.38
C ASN A 62 15.59 13.79 -6.37
N HIS A 63 15.71 14.27 -5.14
CA HIS A 63 14.75 14.02 -4.04
C HIS A 63 13.27 14.08 -4.46
N THR A 64 12.85 15.16 -5.12
CA THR A 64 11.44 15.40 -5.48
C THR A 64 10.91 14.34 -6.44
N ILE A 65 11.71 13.97 -7.44
CA ILE A 65 11.34 12.98 -8.46
C ILE A 65 11.20 11.60 -7.80
N ILE A 66 12.17 11.24 -6.96
CA ILE A 66 12.14 9.98 -6.24
C ILE A 66 10.94 9.91 -5.29
N LYS A 67 10.63 11.00 -4.57
CA LYS A 67 9.46 11.06 -3.70
C LYS A 67 8.18 10.85 -4.51
N LEU A 68 8.04 11.50 -5.66
CA LEU A 68 6.89 11.35 -6.56
C LEU A 68 6.74 9.91 -7.05
N GLN A 69 7.85 9.28 -7.46
CA GLN A 69 7.90 7.89 -7.89
C GLN A 69 7.45 6.93 -6.78
N LEU A 70 7.91 7.15 -5.55
CA LEU A 70 7.56 6.36 -4.38
C LEU A 70 6.16 6.65 -3.81
N SER A 71 5.58 7.81 -4.10
CA SER A 71 4.19 8.15 -3.72
C SER A 71 3.16 7.74 -4.76
N SER A 72 3.57 7.35 -5.97
CA SER A 72 2.64 7.07 -7.07
C SER A 72 1.60 6.01 -6.68
N SER A 73 0.35 6.30 -6.98
CA SER A 73 -0.77 5.37 -6.89
C SER A 73 -0.88 4.46 -8.12
N GLU A 74 0.14 4.43 -8.98
CA GLU A 74 0.25 3.49 -10.08
C GLU A 74 1.26 2.39 -9.75
N PHE A 75 1.10 1.24 -10.41
CA PHE A 75 2.03 0.13 -10.24
C PHE A 75 3.41 0.49 -10.81
N ASN A 76 4.43 0.48 -9.97
CA ASN A 76 5.77 0.87 -10.38
C ASN A 76 6.64 -0.33 -10.79
N LYS A 77 6.78 -0.54 -12.09
CA LYS A 77 7.60 -1.64 -12.66
C LYS A 77 9.10 -1.49 -12.42
N GLU A 78 9.58 -0.30 -12.08
CA GLU A 78 11.00 -0.05 -11.80
C GLU A 78 11.41 -0.43 -10.38
N ILE A 79 10.43 -0.66 -9.50
CA ILE A 79 10.64 -1.15 -8.14
C ILE A 79 10.48 -2.68 -8.19
N ALA A 80 11.59 -3.41 -8.05
CA ALA A 80 11.57 -4.87 -8.08
C ALA A 80 10.74 -5.44 -6.91
N SER A 81 10.74 -4.73 -5.78
CA SER A 81 9.97 -5.07 -4.59
C SER A 81 8.51 -4.57 -4.58
N GLU A 82 7.97 -4.03 -5.69
CA GLU A 82 6.64 -3.41 -5.74
C GLU A 82 5.52 -4.36 -5.30
N CYS A 83 5.45 -5.56 -5.88
CA CYS A 83 4.44 -6.56 -5.51
C CYS A 83 4.51 -6.92 -4.02
N LYS A 84 5.72 -6.99 -3.45
CA LYS A 84 5.95 -7.29 -2.03
C LYS A 84 5.46 -6.13 -1.14
N ALA A 85 5.69 -4.88 -1.57
CA ALA A 85 5.22 -3.68 -0.89
C ALA A 85 3.69 -3.62 -0.83
N LEU A 86 3.02 -3.79 -1.97
CA LEU A 86 1.55 -3.76 -2.03
C LEU A 86 0.93 -4.93 -1.25
N SER A 87 1.53 -6.13 -1.35
CA SER A 87 1.12 -7.29 -0.56
C SER A 87 1.27 -7.05 0.95
N PHE A 88 2.36 -6.42 1.38
CA PHE A 88 2.56 -6.04 2.77
C PHE A 88 1.46 -5.08 3.26
N MET A 89 1.09 -4.08 2.45
CA MET A 89 0.02 -3.14 2.80
C MET A 89 -1.31 -3.87 3.00
N ILE A 90 -1.71 -4.70 2.02
CA ILE A 90 -2.95 -5.49 2.10
C ILE A 90 -2.95 -6.37 3.36
N ASN A 91 -1.86 -7.10 3.61
CA ASN A 91 -1.77 -8.00 4.76
C ASN A 91 -1.83 -7.22 6.08
N ARG A 92 -1.21 -6.04 6.15
CA ARG A 92 -1.29 -5.18 7.34
C ARG A 92 -2.71 -4.71 7.59
N LEU A 93 -3.42 -4.25 6.56
CA LEU A 93 -4.81 -3.80 6.69
C LEU A 93 -5.74 -4.95 7.09
N LYS A 94 -5.56 -6.15 6.50
CA LYS A 94 -6.29 -7.36 6.91
C LYS A 94 -6.07 -7.73 8.38
N LEU A 95 -4.83 -7.62 8.86
CA LEU A 95 -4.51 -7.85 10.28
C LEU A 95 -5.19 -6.82 11.19
N LEU A 96 -5.24 -5.55 10.78
CA LEU A 96 -5.95 -4.51 11.54
C LEU A 96 -7.46 -4.77 11.58
N ILE A 97 -8.07 -5.16 10.45
CA ILE A 97 -9.48 -5.56 10.40
C ILE A 97 -9.75 -6.73 11.33
N ALA A 98 -8.89 -7.77 11.32
CA ALA A 98 -9.05 -8.93 12.19
C ALA A 98 -8.99 -8.56 13.69
N ALA A 99 -8.21 -7.53 14.05
CA ALA A 99 -8.09 -7.07 15.44
C ALA A 99 -9.38 -6.44 15.99
N TYR A 100 -10.27 -5.94 15.13
CA TYR A 100 -11.60 -5.47 15.56
C TYR A 100 -12.52 -6.62 15.98
N GLY A 101 -12.26 -7.86 15.55
CA GLY A 101 -13.11 -9.01 15.83
C GLY A 101 -14.47 -8.93 15.12
N THR A 102 -15.48 -9.59 15.69
CA THR A 102 -16.82 -9.66 15.10
C THR A 102 -17.47 -8.28 15.01
N LEU A 103 -18.02 -7.94 13.85
CA LEU A 103 -18.82 -6.72 13.65
C LEU A 103 -20.29 -7.06 13.82
N LEU A 104 -21.00 -6.28 14.63
CA LEU A 104 -22.44 -6.39 14.71
C LEU A 104 -23.09 -5.50 13.64
N LEU A 105 -24.02 -6.06 12.86
CA LEU A 105 -24.75 -5.33 11.84
C LEU A 105 -26.09 -4.83 12.40
N GLU A 106 -26.57 -3.70 11.89
CA GLU A 106 -27.77 -3.02 12.41
C GLU A 106 -29.06 -3.84 12.27
N ASP A 107 -29.06 -4.82 11.37
CA ASP A 107 -30.18 -5.71 11.07
C ASP A 107 -30.20 -7.00 11.91
N THR A 108 -29.22 -7.19 12.79
CA THR A 108 -29.14 -8.39 13.64
C THR A 108 -30.04 -8.28 14.88
N PRO A 109 -30.65 -9.39 15.35
CA PRO A 109 -31.44 -9.40 16.58
C PRO A 109 -30.67 -8.88 17.81
N GLU A 110 -29.37 -9.14 17.86
CA GLU A 110 -28.45 -8.70 18.91
C GLU A 110 -28.30 -7.17 18.94
N TRP A 111 -28.45 -6.49 17.80
CA TRP A 111 -28.39 -5.02 17.72
C TRP A 111 -29.45 -4.33 18.56
N ASN A 112 -30.66 -4.90 18.56
CA ASN A 112 -31.81 -4.37 19.30
C ASN A 112 -31.65 -4.51 20.83
N GLN A 113 -30.67 -5.30 21.28
CA GLN A 113 -30.36 -5.50 22.70
C GLN A 113 -29.29 -4.52 23.20
N LEU A 114 -28.65 -3.78 22.31
CA LEU A 114 -27.64 -2.79 22.65
C LEU A 114 -28.26 -1.49 23.15
N THR A 115 -27.58 -0.85 24.11
CA THR A 115 -27.83 0.55 24.46
C THR A 115 -27.43 1.48 23.31
N LEU A 116 -27.97 2.70 23.29
CA LEU A 116 -27.61 3.70 22.28
C LEU A 116 -26.10 3.97 22.20
N ILE A 117 -25.41 3.96 23.35
CA ILE A 117 -23.95 4.16 23.41
C ILE A 117 -23.24 2.98 22.73
N GLN A 118 -23.65 1.74 23.00
CA GLN A 118 -23.08 0.56 22.37
C GLN A 118 -23.34 0.53 20.85
N GLN A 119 -24.53 0.92 20.41
CA GLN A 119 -24.83 1.06 18.98
C GLN A 119 -23.91 2.08 18.30
N ASN A 120 -23.65 3.21 18.95
CA ASN A 120 -22.71 4.21 18.42
C ASN A 120 -21.27 3.68 18.36
N CYS A 121 -20.83 2.87 19.34
CA CYS A 121 -19.53 2.21 19.30
C CYS A 121 -19.43 1.22 18.13
N GLU A 122 -20.46 0.40 17.88
CA GLU A 122 -20.47 -0.52 16.74
C GLU A 122 -20.49 0.21 15.40
N ARG A 123 -21.21 1.35 15.28
CA ARG A 123 -21.15 2.22 14.08
C ARG A 123 -19.74 2.74 13.83
N LEU A 124 -19.08 3.26 14.86
CA LEU A 124 -17.71 3.76 14.75
C LEU A 124 -16.78 2.65 14.26
N LYS A 125 -16.86 1.48 14.90
CA LYS A 125 -16.11 0.28 14.51
C LYS A 125 -16.35 -0.11 13.05
N HIS A 126 -17.61 -0.08 12.61
CA HIS A 126 -17.98 -0.39 11.23
C HIS A 126 -17.37 0.61 10.24
N HIS A 127 -17.39 1.91 10.54
CA HIS A 127 -16.76 2.93 9.72
C HIS A 127 -15.25 2.76 9.63
N GLU A 128 -14.56 2.51 10.75
CA GLU A 128 -13.13 2.27 10.77
C GLU A 128 -12.74 1.05 9.93
N VAL A 129 -13.50 -0.06 10.02
CA VAL A 129 -13.26 -1.23 9.16
C VAL A 129 -13.52 -0.93 7.70
N ASN A 130 -14.54 -0.14 7.35
CA ASN A 130 -14.82 0.21 5.97
C ASN A 130 -13.71 1.08 5.36
N ILE A 131 -13.14 2.02 6.11
CA ILE A 131 -11.93 2.75 5.69
C ILE A 131 -10.81 1.78 5.31
N LEU A 132 -10.53 0.79 6.17
CA LEU A 132 -9.49 -0.20 5.92
C LEU A 132 -9.80 -1.08 4.68
N ARG A 133 -11.07 -1.45 4.48
CA ARG A 133 -11.52 -2.20 3.29
C ARG A 133 -11.38 -1.40 2.01
N SER A 134 -11.79 -0.14 1.99
CA SER A 134 -11.63 0.75 0.84
C SER A 134 -10.15 0.96 0.50
N SER A 135 -9.28 1.10 1.51
CA SER A 135 -7.83 1.13 1.27
C SER A 135 -7.29 -0.16 0.66
N ILE A 136 -7.80 -1.34 1.06
CA ILE A 136 -7.43 -2.61 0.42
C ILE A 136 -7.88 -2.64 -1.04
N GLU A 137 -9.10 -2.24 -1.33
CA GLU A 137 -9.66 -2.18 -2.69
C GLU A 137 -8.81 -1.27 -3.59
N ASN A 138 -8.43 -0.08 -3.10
CA ASN A 138 -7.51 0.81 -3.82
C ASN A 138 -6.18 0.13 -4.16
N ILE A 139 -5.57 -0.61 -3.23
CA ILE A 139 -4.31 -1.33 -3.49
C ILE A 139 -4.52 -2.48 -4.48
N GLN A 140 -5.65 -3.18 -4.39
CA GLN A 140 -6.00 -4.25 -5.34
C GLN A 140 -6.18 -3.69 -6.74
N ASN A 141 -6.83 -2.53 -6.89
CA ASN A 141 -6.94 -1.85 -8.18
C ASN A 141 -5.58 -1.50 -8.78
N ILE A 142 -4.59 -1.12 -7.96
CA ILE A 142 -3.20 -0.91 -8.42
C ILE A 142 -2.60 -2.20 -8.99
N LEU A 143 -2.78 -3.32 -8.28
CA LEU A 143 -2.29 -4.64 -8.72
C LEU A 143 -3.00 -5.12 -9.99
N ASP A 144 -4.33 -5.04 -10.04
CA ASP A 144 -5.13 -5.55 -11.16
C ASP A 144 -4.89 -4.76 -12.45
N ASN A 145 -4.76 -3.43 -12.34
CA ASN A 145 -4.37 -2.59 -13.48
C ASN A 145 -2.98 -2.97 -14.01
N SER A 146 -2.06 -3.43 -13.16
CA SER A 146 -0.75 -3.92 -13.61
C SER A 146 -0.87 -5.17 -14.50
N TYR A 147 -1.72 -6.13 -14.13
CA TYR A 147 -1.94 -7.36 -14.88
C TYR A 147 -2.60 -7.09 -16.23
N ASN A 148 -3.57 -6.17 -16.27
CA ASN A 148 -4.22 -5.76 -17.52
C ASN A 148 -3.24 -5.09 -18.49
N VAL A 149 -2.38 -4.19 -17.99
CA VAL A 149 -1.35 -3.54 -18.82
C VAL A 149 -0.31 -4.56 -19.32
N ILE A 150 0.12 -5.50 -18.47
CA ILE A 150 1.07 -6.55 -18.86
C ILE A 150 0.46 -7.46 -19.93
N ASN A 151 -0.79 -7.90 -19.74
CA ASN A 151 -1.46 -8.80 -20.67
C ASN A 151 -1.70 -8.13 -22.04
N ASN A 152 -2.13 -6.87 -22.05
CA ASN A 152 -2.32 -6.10 -23.29
C ASN A 152 -1.00 -5.84 -24.03
N ASN A 153 0.11 -5.63 -23.31
CA ASN A 153 1.43 -5.47 -23.92
C ASN A 153 1.97 -6.79 -24.47
N LEU A 154 1.69 -7.93 -23.82
CA LEU A 154 2.07 -9.25 -24.35
C LEU A 154 1.28 -9.60 -25.62
N LEU A 155 -0.01 -9.27 -25.65
CA LEU A 155 -0.88 -9.45 -26.83
C LEU A 155 -0.45 -8.56 -28.01
N SER A 156 -0.07 -7.30 -27.77
CA SER A 156 0.38 -6.41 -28.85
C SER A 156 1.77 -6.78 -29.39
N VAL A 157 2.66 -7.33 -28.56
CA VAL A 157 3.98 -7.84 -28.98
C VAL A 157 3.86 -9.14 -29.79
N SER A 158 2.88 -9.99 -29.46
CA SER A 158 2.63 -11.22 -30.24
C SER A 158 2.02 -10.94 -31.61
N ILE A 159 1.09 -9.98 -31.70
CA ILE A 159 0.50 -9.55 -33.00
C ILE A 159 1.56 -8.94 -33.94
N ASN A 160 2.52 -8.19 -33.41
CA ASN A 160 3.58 -7.57 -34.22
C ASN A 160 4.68 -8.53 -34.70
N ARG A 161 4.74 -9.76 -34.19
CA ARG A 161 5.71 -10.78 -34.66
C ARG A 161 5.19 -11.60 -35.82
N ASP A 162 3.88 -11.65 -36.03
CA ASP A 162 3.26 -12.41 -37.12
C ASP A 162 3.12 -11.61 -38.43
N SER A 163 3.38 -10.29 -38.41
CA SER A 163 3.32 -9.40 -39.58
C SER A 163 4.66 -9.20 -40.30
N GLY A 164 5.70 -9.97 -39.95
CA GLY A 164 7.06 -9.83 -40.46
C GLY A 164 7.57 -11.05 -41.22
N ASN A 165 6.77 -11.62 -42.12
CA ASN A 165 7.21 -12.55 -43.17
C ASN A 165 6.14 -12.63 -44.27
N VAL A 166 6.18 -11.68 -45.22
CA VAL A 166 5.68 -11.86 -46.59
C VAL A 166 6.69 -11.24 -47.53
#